data_AF-H0JYB1-F1
#
_entry.id   AF-H0JYB1-F1
#
_cell.length_a   1.000
_cell.length_b   1.000
_cell.length_c   1.000
_cell.angle_alpha   90.00
_cell.angle_beta   90.00
_cell.angle_gamma   90.00
#
_symmetry.space_group_name_H-M   'P 1'
#
loop_
_entity.id
_entity.type
_entity.pdbx_description
1 polymer ?
#
loop_
_entity_poly.entity_id
_entity_poly.type
_entity_poly.pdbx_seq_one_letter_code
_entity_poly.pdbx_strand_id
1 'polypeptide(L)'
;MKTTADLLTDAVIAPVAGYAATKVMEPVSMKLYQLESDETRRREDAARPGSPSQIAADKTLGLLGIHLDDKARERAGTAFHYGLAISWAPVYALLRRTTGLTPVAAGLASGAAMSLIVDEGITPLAGFSAPNRDYPAVTHLRGFAAHLAFGIAVAAVTETAWTILGRRPVH
;
A
#
# COMPACT_ATOMS: atom_id res chain seq x y z
N MET A 1 26.57 8.91 7.60
CA MET A 1 25.79 8.54 8.81
C MET A 1 24.49 9.35 8.75
N LYS A 2 23.30 8.73 8.84
CA LYS A 2 22.02 9.47 8.81
C LYS A 2 21.91 10.33 10.06
N THR A 3 21.54 11.61 9.93
CA THR A 3 21.38 12.47 11.10
C THR A 3 20.02 12.24 11.75
N THR A 4 19.89 12.51 13.06
CA THR A 4 18.59 12.50 13.77
C THR A 4 17.56 13.38 13.06
N ALA A 5 18.01 14.51 12.49
CA ALA A 5 17.16 15.41 11.73
C ALA A 5 16.61 14.78 10.44
N ASP A 6 17.38 13.93 9.76
CA ASP A 6 16.91 13.23 8.55
C ASP A 6 15.82 12.21 8.91
N LEU A 7 16.00 11.48 10.01
CA LEU A 7 15.00 10.52 10.50
C LEU A 7 13.70 11.21 10.92
N LEU A 8 13.79 12.34 11.63
CA LEU A 8 12.61 13.13 12.00
C LEU A 8 11.89 13.69 10.78
N THR A 9 12.64 14.17 9.79
CA THR A 9 12.08 14.67 8.53
C THR A 9 11.32 13.57 7.80
N ASP A 10 11.91 12.39 7.68
CA ASP A 10 11.26 11.24 7.03
C ASP A 10 10.01 10.79 7.78
N ALA A 11 10.04 10.79 9.11
CA ALA A 11 8.88 10.45 9.94
C ALA A 11 7.69 11.39 9.74
N VAL A 12 7.94 12.68 9.46
CA VAL A 12 6.89 13.66 9.16
C VAL A 12 6.39 13.55 7.72
N ILE A 13 7.27 13.25 6.76
CA ILE A 13 6.91 13.13 5.35
C ILE A 13 6.12 11.85 5.07
N ALA A 14 6.47 10.74 5.73
CA ALA A 14 5.92 9.43 5.42
C ALA A 14 4.38 9.34 5.50
N PRO A 15 3.70 9.91 6.53
CA PRO A 15 2.24 9.92 6.57
C PRO A 15 1.60 10.66 5.38
N VAL A 16 2.17 11.80 4.98
CA VAL A 16 1.67 12.59 3.84
C VAL A 16 1.89 11.82 2.54
N ALA A 17 3.08 11.23 2.37
CA ALA A 17 3.43 10.43 1.20
C ALA A 17 2.52 9.19 1.06
N GLY A 18 2.32 8.45 2.15
CA GLY A 18 1.44 7.28 2.17
C GLY A 18 -0.01 7.64 1.83
N TYR A 19 -0.57 8.68 2.47
CA TYR A 19 -1.93 9.15 2.18
C TYR A 19 -2.10 9.58 0.72
N ALA A 20 -1.19 10.44 0.21
CA ALA A 20 -1.25 10.92 -1.16
C ALA A 20 -1.07 9.79 -2.18
N ALA A 21 -0.19 8.84 -1.90
CA ALA A 21 0.03 7.68 -2.76
C ALA A 21 -1.19 6.76 -2.82
N THR A 22 -1.90 6.55 -1.70
CA THR A 22 -3.19 5.85 -1.71
C THR A 22 -4.20 6.53 -2.63
N LYS A 23 -4.30 7.87 -2.58
CA LYS A 23 -5.18 8.66 -3.46
C LYS A 23 -4.83 8.57 -4.95
N VAL A 24 -3.58 8.27 -5.29
CA VAL A 24 -3.16 7.99 -6.68
C VAL A 24 -3.45 6.54 -7.06
N MET A 25 -3.18 5.60 -6.17
CA MET A 25 -3.33 4.17 -6.40
C MET A 25 -4.79 3.75 -6.62
N GLU A 26 -5.71 4.27 -5.79
CA GLU A 26 -7.14 3.92 -5.82
C GLU A 26 -7.76 4.08 -7.23
N PRO A 27 -7.67 5.26 -7.90
CA PRO A 27 -8.15 5.42 -9.28
C PRO A 27 -7.47 4.52 -10.31
N VAL A 28 -6.16 4.29 -10.17
CA VAL A 28 -5.41 3.41 -11.10
C VAL A 28 -5.95 1.99 -11.02
N SER A 29 -6.09 1.46 -9.81
CA SER A 29 -6.66 0.13 -9.58
C SER A 29 -8.08 0.04 -10.14
N MET A 30 -8.93 1.03 -9.84
CA MET A 30 -10.32 1.05 -10.32
C MET A 30 -10.41 1.13 -11.85
N LYS A 31 -9.54 1.91 -12.50
CA LYS A 31 -9.53 2.02 -13.96
C LYS A 31 -9.11 0.70 -14.60
N LEU A 32 -8.08 0.05 -14.07
CA LEU A 32 -7.64 -1.26 -14.54
C LEU A 32 -8.74 -2.31 -14.35
N TYR A 33 -9.41 -2.33 -13.19
CA TYR A 33 -10.54 -3.21 -12.93
C TYR A 33 -11.68 -3.01 -13.93
N GLN A 34 -11.96 -1.75 -14.30
CA GLN A 34 -13.01 -1.43 -15.28
C GLN A 34 -12.69 -1.89 -16.70
N LEU A 35 -11.41 -2.08 -17.04
CA LEU A 35 -10.96 -2.55 -18.35
C LEU A 35 -10.97 -4.09 -18.46
N GLU A 36 -11.11 -4.81 -17.35
CA GLU A 36 -11.23 -6.27 -17.34
C GLU A 36 -12.58 -6.72 -17.92
N SER A 37 -12.63 -7.95 -18.43
CA SER A 37 -13.88 -8.54 -18.93
C SER A 37 -14.87 -8.78 -17.79
N ASP A 38 -16.17 -8.74 -18.10
CA ASP A 38 -17.22 -9.04 -17.13
C ASP A 38 -17.07 -10.43 -16.51
N GLU A 39 -16.57 -11.40 -17.27
CA GLU A 39 -16.33 -12.75 -16.77
C GLU A 39 -15.23 -12.77 -15.70
N THR A 40 -14.11 -12.10 -15.95
CA THR A 40 -13.02 -11.98 -14.98
C THR A 40 -13.49 -11.31 -13.69
N ARG A 41 -14.21 -10.19 -13.83
CA ARG A 41 -14.75 -9.47 -12.66
C ARG A 41 -15.68 -10.32 -11.81
N ARG A 42 -16.59 -11.07 -12.45
CA ARG A 42 -17.47 -12.01 -11.74
C ARG A 42 -16.69 -13.10 -11.00
N ARG A 43 -15.61 -13.63 -11.60
CA ARG A 43 -14.74 -14.62 -10.94
C ARG A 43 -14.01 -14.02 -9.75
N GLU A 44 -13.47 -12.80 -9.88
CA GLU A 44 -12.83 -12.09 -8.77
C GLU A 44 -13.83 -11.80 -7.63
N ASP A 45 -15.00 -11.26 -7.95
CA ASP A 45 -16.02 -10.92 -6.96
C ASP A 45 -16.55 -12.17 -6.24
N ALA A 46 -16.70 -13.30 -6.95
CA ALA A 46 -17.10 -14.57 -6.35
C ALA A 46 -16.03 -15.16 -5.41
N ALA A 47 -14.74 -14.92 -5.69
CA ALA A 47 -13.65 -15.35 -4.83
C ALA A 47 -13.48 -14.44 -3.60
N ARG A 48 -13.96 -13.20 -3.63
CA ARG A 48 -13.72 -12.20 -2.59
C ARG A 48 -14.65 -12.40 -1.38
N PRO A 49 -14.11 -12.72 -0.18
CA PRO A 49 -14.93 -12.91 1.01
C PRO A 49 -15.49 -11.58 1.58
N GLY A 50 -14.94 -10.45 1.14
CA GLY A 50 -15.30 -9.11 1.59
C GLY A 50 -14.17 -8.12 1.35
N SER A 51 -14.25 -6.93 1.94
CA SER A 51 -13.15 -5.96 1.91
C SER A 51 -11.98 -6.46 2.76
N PRO A 52 -10.77 -6.63 2.19
CA PRO A 52 -9.62 -7.12 2.97
C PRO A 52 -9.28 -6.25 4.18
N SER A 53 -9.44 -4.92 4.08
CA SER A 53 -9.13 -4.02 5.19
C SER A 53 -10.17 -4.09 6.32
N GLN A 54 -11.44 -4.34 6.00
CA GLN A 54 -12.47 -4.59 7.01
C GLN A 54 -12.25 -5.93 7.69
N ILE A 55 -11.91 -6.99 6.93
CA ILE A 55 -11.61 -8.31 7.50
C ILE A 55 -10.37 -8.24 8.40
N ALA A 56 -9.34 -7.49 7.98
CA ALA A 56 -8.16 -7.24 8.81
C ALA A 56 -8.52 -6.51 10.11
N ALA A 57 -9.39 -5.50 10.04
CA ALA A 57 -9.88 -4.79 11.20
C ALA A 57 -10.65 -5.71 12.16
N ASP A 58 -11.62 -6.47 11.63
CA ASP A 58 -12.44 -7.41 12.40
C ASP A 58 -11.58 -8.45 13.13
N LYS A 59 -10.64 -9.08 12.40
CA LYS A 59 -9.77 -10.10 12.99
C LYS A 59 -8.86 -9.51 14.07
N THR A 60 -8.27 -8.35 13.82
CA THR A 60 -7.33 -7.72 14.76
C THR A 60 -8.03 -7.26 16.03
N LEU A 61 -9.18 -6.60 15.89
CA LEU A 61 -9.98 -6.12 17.03
C LEU A 61 -10.68 -7.28 17.76
N GLY A 62 -11.02 -8.35 17.05
CA GLY A 62 -11.54 -9.58 17.62
C GLY A 62 -10.56 -10.25 18.60
N LEU A 63 -9.24 -10.11 18.39
CA LEU A 63 -8.23 -10.58 19.38
C LEU A 63 -8.35 -9.86 20.73
N LEU A 64 -8.95 -8.68 20.76
CA LEU A 64 -9.22 -7.89 21.95
C LEU A 64 -10.68 -8.02 22.43
N GLY A 65 -11.48 -8.90 21.81
CA GLY A 65 -12.91 -9.07 22.10
C GLY A 65 -13.81 -7.95 21.55
N ILE A 66 -13.27 -7.06 20.73
CA ILE A 66 -14.00 -5.91 20.18
C ILE A 66 -14.71 -6.32 18.88
N HIS A 67 -16.03 -6.20 18.87
CA HIS A 67 -16.88 -6.45 17.71
C HIS A 67 -17.48 -5.13 17.25
N LEU A 68 -17.34 -4.82 15.96
CA LEU A 68 -17.77 -3.54 15.39
C LEU A 68 -19.16 -3.68 14.75
N ASP A 69 -19.99 -2.66 14.90
CA ASP A 69 -21.15 -2.47 14.03
C ASP A 69 -20.72 -2.06 12.61
N ASP A 70 -21.64 -2.07 11.65
CA ASP A 70 -21.33 -1.83 10.23
C ASP A 70 -20.61 -0.50 9.98
N LYS A 71 -21.01 0.56 10.68
CA LYS A 71 -20.44 1.91 10.49
C LYS A 71 -19.05 2.01 11.12
N ALA A 72 -18.86 1.45 12.30
CA ALA A 72 -17.56 1.39 12.95
C ALA A 72 -16.60 0.48 12.17
N ARG A 73 -17.11 -0.62 11.61
CA ARG A 73 -16.37 -1.55 10.75
C ARG A 73 -15.89 -0.89 9.48
N GLU A 74 -16.74 -0.11 8.80
CA GLU A 74 -16.34 0.66 7.62
C GLU A 74 -15.19 1.61 7.94
N ARG A 75 -15.32 2.40 9.01
CA ARG A 75 -14.29 3.34 9.47
C ARG A 75 -13.00 2.63 9.86
N ALA A 76 -13.10 1.50 10.54
CA ALA A 76 -11.94 0.70 10.90
C ALA A 76 -11.25 0.14 9.65
N GLY A 77 -12.00 -0.35 8.67
CA GLY A 77 -11.47 -0.76 7.37
C GLY A 77 -10.74 0.38 6.65
N THR A 78 -11.28 1.60 6.67
CA THR A 78 -10.57 2.79 6.14
C THR A 78 -9.29 3.07 6.93
N ALA A 79 -9.34 3.00 8.27
CA ALA A 79 -8.17 3.21 9.11
C ALA A 79 -7.07 2.18 8.86
N PHE A 80 -7.42 0.90 8.68
CA PHE A 80 -6.47 -0.15 8.31
C PHE A 80 -5.88 0.08 6.91
N HIS A 81 -6.71 0.49 5.94
CA HIS A 81 -6.25 0.76 4.58
C HIS A 81 -5.21 1.89 4.52
N TYR A 82 -5.54 3.06 5.08
CA TYR A 82 -4.62 4.20 5.12
C TYR A 82 -3.47 3.97 6.10
N GLY A 83 -3.72 3.30 7.23
CA GLY A 83 -2.70 2.97 8.21
C GLY A 83 -1.61 2.08 7.62
N LEU A 84 -1.98 1.07 6.84
CA LEU A 84 -1.02 0.24 6.11
C LEU A 84 -0.18 1.09 5.15
N ALA A 85 -0.81 1.92 4.32
CA ALA A 85 -0.11 2.79 3.37
C ALA A 85 0.89 3.75 4.05
N ILE A 86 0.47 4.38 5.15
CA ILE A 86 1.31 5.26 5.96
C ILE A 86 2.48 4.49 6.58
N SER A 87 2.23 3.29 7.11
CA SER A 87 3.27 2.45 7.71
C SER A 87 4.28 1.91 6.69
N TRP A 88 3.88 1.78 5.41
CA TRP A 88 4.74 1.27 4.35
C TRP A 88 5.58 2.36 3.67
N ALA A 89 5.11 3.61 3.63
CA ALA A 89 5.82 4.72 3.00
C ALA A 89 7.30 4.90 3.41
N PRO A 90 7.72 4.66 4.68
CA PRO A 90 9.12 4.73 5.08
C PRO A 90 10.07 3.76 4.35
N VAL A 91 9.55 2.67 3.76
CA VAL A 91 10.36 1.72 2.98
C VAL A 91 11.06 2.42 1.81
N TYR A 92 10.38 3.37 1.16
CA TYR A 92 10.99 4.20 0.11
C TYR A 92 12.19 5.00 0.63
N ALA A 93 12.03 5.70 1.74
CA ALA A 93 13.08 6.53 2.34
C ALA A 93 14.27 5.67 2.79
N LEU A 94 14.00 4.48 3.34
CA LEU A 94 15.01 3.50 3.68
C LEU A 94 15.83 3.13 2.45
N LEU A 95 15.18 2.63 1.39
CA LEU A 95 15.84 2.25 0.13
C LEU A 95 16.67 3.40 -0.44
N ARG A 96 16.10 4.61 -0.53
CA ARG A 96 16.80 5.78 -1.09
C ARG A 96 17.98 6.25 -0.27
N ARG A 97 18.01 6.01 1.05
CA ARG A 97 19.12 6.43 1.91
C ARG A 97 20.19 5.36 2.12
N THR A 98 19.89 4.08 1.88
CA THR A 98 20.82 2.97 2.14
C THR A 98 21.34 2.29 0.88
N THR A 99 20.84 2.69 -0.29
CA THR A 99 21.24 2.13 -1.59
C THR A 99 21.53 3.25 -2.57
N GLY A 100 22.20 2.95 -3.69
CA GLY A 100 22.40 3.88 -4.80
C GLY A 100 21.22 3.95 -5.78
N LEU A 101 20.03 3.48 -5.40
CA LEU A 101 18.88 3.48 -6.30
C LEU A 101 18.41 4.90 -6.63
N THR A 102 18.06 5.10 -7.90
CA THR A 102 17.39 6.32 -8.37
C THR A 102 16.01 6.46 -7.72
N PRO A 103 15.43 7.67 -7.66
CA PRO A 103 14.07 7.87 -7.16
C PRO A 103 13.03 6.91 -7.74
N VAL A 104 13.06 6.73 -9.07
CA VAL A 104 12.12 5.86 -9.78
C VAL A 104 12.35 4.40 -9.39
N ALA A 105 13.60 3.93 -9.40
CA ALA A 105 13.91 2.54 -9.07
C ALA A 105 13.53 2.18 -7.63
N ALA A 106 13.81 3.06 -6.67
CA ALA A 106 13.41 2.84 -5.27
C ALA A 106 11.89 2.90 -5.07
N GLY A 107 11.19 3.79 -5.80
CA GLY A 107 9.72 3.87 -5.79
C GLY A 107 9.09 2.58 -6.30
N LEU A 108 9.51 2.12 -7.48
CA LEU A 108 9.04 0.85 -8.05
C LEU A 108 9.38 -0.34 -7.15
N ALA A 109 10.60 -0.40 -6.60
CA ALA A 109 10.99 -1.47 -5.68
C ALA A 109 10.14 -1.48 -4.40
N SER A 110 9.86 -0.30 -3.82
CA SER A 110 9.01 -0.16 -2.64
C SER A 110 7.57 -0.60 -2.91
N GLY A 111 7.01 -0.23 -4.06
CA GLY A 111 5.67 -0.63 -4.50
C GLY A 111 5.57 -2.12 -4.80
N ALA A 112 6.51 -2.65 -5.59
CA ALA A 112 6.60 -4.07 -5.90
C ALA A 112 6.71 -4.92 -4.62
N ALA A 113 7.56 -4.49 -3.68
CA ALA A 113 7.68 -5.15 -2.38
C ALA A 113 6.36 -5.13 -1.60
N MET A 114 5.59 -4.04 -1.64
CA MET A 114 4.28 -3.98 -0.99
C MET A 114 3.32 -5.03 -1.56
N SER A 115 3.20 -5.10 -2.89
CA SER A 115 2.34 -6.08 -3.53
C SER A 115 2.76 -7.51 -3.21
N LEU A 116 4.04 -7.84 -3.32
CA LEU A 116 4.51 -9.21 -3.10
C LEU A 116 4.45 -9.63 -1.62
N ILE A 117 4.83 -8.75 -0.70
CA ILE A 117 4.89 -9.09 0.72
C ILE A 117 3.51 -8.99 1.36
N VAL A 118 2.79 -7.91 1.08
CA VAL A 118 1.52 -7.62 1.76
C VAL A 118 0.35 -8.29 1.04
N ASP A 119 0.15 -8.04 -0.25
CA ASP A 119 -1.01 -8.58 -0.96
C ASP A 119 -0.85 -10.09 -1.19
N GLU A 120 0.29 -10.53 -1.72
CA GLU A 120 0.48 -11.94 -2.07
C GLU A 120 0.90 -12.81 -0.88
N GLY A 121 1.49 -12.19 0.16
CA GLY A 121 1.99 -12.88 1.34
C GLY A 121 1.05 -12.74 2.54
N ILE A 122 1.13 -11.61 3.23
CA ILE A 122 0.49 -11.41 4.54
C ILE A 122 -1.04 -11.52 4.45
N THR A 123 -1.65 -10.89 3.45
CA THR A 123 -3.12 -10.80 3.31
C THR A 123 -3.79 -12.18 3.25
N PRO A 124 -3.39 -13.12 2.35
CA PRO A 124 -3.97 -14.45 2.33
C PRO A 124 -3.53 -15.30 3.54
N LEU A 125 -2.27 -15.19 4.00
CA LEU A 125 -1.77 -15.98 5.13
C LEU A 125 -2.47 -15.64 6.45
N ALA A 126 -2.83 -14.37 6.66
CA ALA A 126 -3.64 -13.94 7.79
C ALA A 126 -5.15 -14.15 7.55
N GLY A 127 -5.53 -14.61 6.35
CA GLY A 127 -6.90 -14.81 5.91
C GLY A 127 -7.71 -13.52 5.83
N PHE A 128 -7.07 -12.40 5.48
CA PHE A 128 -7.74 -11.14 5.16
C PHE A 128 -8.36 -11.17 3.76
N SER A 129 -7.91 -12.09 2.90
CA SER A 129 -8.48 -12.43 1.60
C SER A 129 -8.66 -13.94 1.45
N ALA A 130 -9.26 -14.37 0.34
CA ALA A 130 -9.16 -15.76 -0.10
C ALA A 130 -7.70 -16.10 -0.51
N PRO A 131 -7.35 -17.39 -0.61
CA PRO A 131 -6.09 -17.83 -1.20
C PRO A 131 -5.86 -17.28 -2.61
N ASN A 132 -4.61 -16.91 -2.94
CA ASN A 132 -4.27 -16.28 -4.23
C ASN A 132 -4.71 -17.11 -5.44
N ARG A 133 -4.64 -18.44 -5.36
CA ARG A 133 -5.04 -19.35 -6.45
C ARG A 133 -6.53 -19.29 -6.81
N ASP A 134 -7.36 -18.71 -5.94
CA ASP A 134 -8.80 -18.58 -6.17
C ASP A 134 -9.11 -17.32 -7.01
N TYR A 135 -8.18 -16.37 -7.08
CA TYR A 135 -8.31 -15.16 -7.88
C TYR A 135 -7.79 -15.34 -9.32
N PRO A 136 -8.38 -14.65 -10.31
CA PRO A 136 -7.82 -14.56 -11.65
C PRO A 136 -6.40 -13.98 -11.64
N ALA A 137 -5.51 -14.47 -12.52
CA ALA A 137 -4.13 -13.95 -12.65
C ALA A 137 -4.07 -12.42 -12.87
N VAL A 138 -5.06 -11.87 -13.58
CA VAL A 138 -5.14 -10.42 -13.85
C VAL A 138 -5.44 -9.60 -12.59
N THR A 139 -6.12 -10.15 -11.58
CA THR A 139 -6.31 -9.51 -10.28
C THR A 139 -4.97 -9.20 -9.62
N HIS A 140 -4.03 -10.16 -9.66
CA HIS A 140 -2.67 -9.99 -9.16
C HIS A 140 -1.86 -8.98 -9.96
N LEU A 141 -1.92 -9.05 -11.30
CA LEU A 141 -1.22 -8.10 -12.18
C LEU A 141 -1.73 -6.66 -11.99
N ARG A 142 -3.05 -6.50 -11.84
CA ARG A 142 -3.68 -5.21 -11.52
C ARG A 142 -3.23 -4.72 -10.15
N GLY A 143 -3.27 -5.56 -9.12
CA GLY A 143 -2.80 -5.24 -7.77
C GLY A 143 -1.34 -4.78 -7.78
N PHE A 144 -0.49 -5.52 -8.50
CA PHE A 144 0.92 -5.18 -8.68
C PHE A 144 1.10 -3.82 -9.38
N ALA A 145 0.42 -3.60 -10.51
CA ALA A 145 0.49 -2.33 -11.24
C ALA A 145 0.01 -1.13 -10.41
N ALA A 146 -1.06 -1.31 -9.63
CA ALA A 146 -1.55 -0.29 -8.69
C ALA A 146 -0.50 0.05 -7.63
N HIS A 147 0.17 -0.97 -7.07
CA HIS A 147 1.24 -0.76 -6.10
C HIS A 147 2.51 -0.13 -6.68
N LEU A 148 2.83 -0.36 -7.95
CA LEU A 148 3.88 0.41 -8.63
C LEU A 148 3.51 1.89 -8.70
N ALA A 149 2.26 2.23 -9.03
CA ALA A 149 1.79 3.61 -9.01
C ALA A 149 1.84 4.23 -7.60
N PHE A 150 1.48 3.46 -6.57
CA PHE A 150 1.66 3.84 -5.17
C PHE A 150 3.13 4.19 -4.87
N GLY A 151 4.06 3.29 -5.20
CA GLY A 151 5.49 3.48 -4.95
C GLY A 151 6.08 4.70 -5.67
N ILE A 152 5.68 4.95 -6.92
CA ILE A 152 6.06 6.17 -7.65
C ILE A 152 5.48 7.43 -6.98
N ALA A 153 4.24 7.39 -6.51
CA ALA A 153 3.63 8.52 -5.83
C ALA A 153 4.32 8.82 -4.48
N VAL A 154 4.64 7.80 -3.69
CA VAL A 154 5.46 7.95 -2.46
C VAL A 154 6.80 8.61 -2.81
N ALA A 155 7.45 8.14 -3.87
CA ALA A 155 8.72 8.70 -4.33
C ALA A 155 8.58 10.17 -4.69
N ALA A 156 7.58 10.53 -5.50
CA ALA A 156 7.36 11.91 -5.94
C ALA A 156 7.14 12.87 -4.76
N VAL A 157 6.28 12.50 -3.81
CA VAL A 157 6.00 13.32 -2.62
C VAL A 157 7.24 13.47 -1.75
N THR A 158 7.93 12.36 -1.47
CA THR A 158 9.11 12.35 -0.59
C THR A 158 10.26 13.16 -1.19
N GLU A 159 10.53 12.97 -2.48
CA GLU A 159 11.61 13.67 -3.18
C GLU A 159 11.35 15.16 -3.32
N THR A 160 10.09 15.55 -3.54
CA THR A 160 9.67 16.95 -3.56
C THR A 160 9.93 17.59 -2.20
N ALA A 161 9.47 16.95 -1.12
CA ALA A 161 9.68 17.44 0.24
C ALA A 161 11.17 17.53 0.60
N TRP A 162 11.97 16.50 0.29
CA TRP A 162 13.42 16.54 0.51
C TRP A 162 14.11 17.62 -0.31
N THR A 163 13.65 17.91 -1.53
CA THR A 163 14.21 18.99 -2.36
C THR A 163 13.95 20.34 -1.71
N ILE A 164 12.71 20.60 -1.29
CA ILE A 164 12.32 21.85 -0.61
C ILE A 164 13.12 22.04 0.69
N LEU A 165 13.36 20.96 1.43
CA LEU A 165 14.05 21.01 2.71
C LEU A 165 15.59 20.93 2.60
N GLY A 166 16.14 20.75 1.40
CA GLY A 166 17.59 20.57 1.20
C GLY A 166 18.14 19.27 1.84
N ARG A 167 17.32 18.20 1.87
CA ARG A 167 17.60 16.93 2.57
C ARG A 167 17.73 15.72 1.65
N ARG A 168 17.84 15.94 0.33
CA ARG A 168 17.99 14.84 -0.63
C ARG A 168 19.27 14.04 -0.34
N PRO A 169 19.22 12.70 -0.40
CA PRO A 169 20.42 11.88 -0.36
C PRO A 169 21.33 12.22 -1.56
N VAL A 170 22.61 12.46 -1.28
CA VAL A 170 23.66 12.59 -2.30
C VAL A 170 24.29 11.21 -2.43
N HIS A 171 24.23 10.63 -3.63
CA HIS A 171 24.94 9.40 -3.99
C HIS A 171 25.97 9.71 -5.06
#